data_AF-A0A6G2V6T3-F1
#
_entry.id   AF-A0A6G2V6T3-F1
#
_cell.length_a   1.000
_cell.length_b   1.000
_cell.length_c   1.000
_cell.angle_alpha   90.00
_cell.angle_beta   90.00
_cell.angle_gamma   90.00
#
_symmetry.space_group_name_H-M   'P 1'
#
loop_
_entity.id
_entity.type
_entity.pdbx_description
1 polymer ?
#
loop_
_entity_poly.entity_id
_entity_poly.type
_entity_poly.pdbx_seq_one_letter_code
_entity_poly.pdbx_strand_id
1 'polypeptide(L)'
;GQAERAREGLGLPPDSLAAGHDRHPLTLRLLAEVREALPPDTPGRPGTEEVFAAHLDLMCLRIAVRIAAGTRPGPTAVRRLAARVAGQVHEAARRCLGPGQGELDRAAFEELFPWRTGWAPAVLTEGLLVPAGAGYRFAHEEVGDWIQSTHLDLDAALRALVHRWHAEPAEDDGRVPRPRRGAPAEDPQPAGPRSLPVPRHRIGPVIQALLLLARRHGTAALAHRLADLIEALDRLPEGTADAADGDRALPLSDPRWWAARLLAETLLRVPDARPYLGVLRLLAGRVVRSSAEADGGGASGAYAAFGPWFWRGPRLPEADRMDLFRRLVPADGPPGEGDGDTRFLDAVARRLAAHPRTVMPLLCAWFTDERELAAAPDTPVRLTVAAAAQALLHARRDLAVDDLADALVAAGHPRAEELLAALA
;
A
#
# COMPACT_ATOMS: atom_id res chain seq x y z
N GLY A 1 15.07 -9.46 14.40
CA GLY A 1 14.56 -9.43 13.01
C GLY A 1 15.59 -8.86 12.04
N GLN A 2 15.38 -8.95 10.72
CA GLN A 2 16.30 -8.37 9.71
C GLN A 2 16.48 -6.85 9.88
N ALA A 3 15.42 -6.12 10.26
CA ALA A 3 15.46 -4.68 10.52
C ALA A 3 16.34 -4.31 11.73
N GLU A 4 16.31 -5.12 12.80
CA GLU A 4 17.16 -4.90 13.99
C GLU A 4 18.65 -5.04 13.66
N ARG A 5 19.01 -6.07 12.88
CA ARG A 5 20.41 -6.27 12.42
C ARG A 5 20.89 -5.14 11.51
N ALA A 6 20.01 -4.65 10.62
CA ALA A 6 20.33 -3.51 9.78
C ALA A 6 20.52 -2.22 10.60
N ARG A 7 19.69 -2.02 11.63
CA ARG A 7 19.78 -0.89 12.56
C ARG A 7 21.08 -0.92 13.38
N GLU A 8 21.47 -2.08 13.89
CA GLU A 8 22.73 -2.30 14.61
C GLU A 8 23.95 -2.02 13.72
N GLY A 9 23.94 -2.52 12.49
CA GLY A 9 25.01 -2.27 11.51
C GLY A 9 25.17 -0.79 11.12
N LEU A 10 24.10 0.01 11.27
CA LEU A 10 24.11 1.46 11.02
C LEU A 10 24.36 2.30 12.29
N GLY A 11 24.58 1.67 13.45
CA GLY A 11 24.85 2.37 14.71
C GLY A 11 23.65 3.16 15.27
N LEU A 12 22.42 2.80 14.89
CA LEU A 12 21.21 3.52 15.29
C LEU A 12 20.59 2.92 16.59
N PRO A 13 20.31 3.71 17.64
CA PRO A 13 19.55 3.27 18.82
C PRO A 13 18.16 2.69 18.50
N PRO A 14 17.58 1.81 19.36
CA PRO A 14 16.30 1.13 19.11
C PRO A 14 15.12 2.07 18.91
N ASP A 15 15.17 3.23 19.56
CA ASP A 15 14.11 4.23 19.53
C ASP A 15 14.43 5.42 18.61
N SER A 16 15.18 5.17 17.53
CA SER A 16 15.64 6.24 16.64
C SER A 16 14.57 6.79 15.70
N LEU A 17 13.46 6.08 15.52
CA LEU A 17 12.35 6.43 14.64
C LEU A 17 11.03 6.39 15.42
N ALA A 18 10.02 7.09 14.91
CA ALA A 18 8.65 6.96 15.39
C ALA A 18 8.16 5.50 15.23
N ALA A 19 7.29 5.07 16.15
CA ALA A 19 6.73 3.72 16.12
C ALA A 19 6.07 3.43 14.76
N GLY A 20 6.41 2.28 14.17
CA GLY A 20 5.89 1.83 12.87
C GLY A 20 6.77 2.17 11.66
N HIS A 21 7.74 3.07 11.80
CA HIS A 21 8.66 3.50 10.73
C HIS A 21 10.03 2.80 10.74
N ASP A 22 10.29 1.99 11.76
CA ASP A 22 11.55 1.30 12.08
C ASP A 22 11.89 0.10 11.17
N ARG A 23 10.98 -0.28 10.26
CA ARG A 23 11.15 -1.48 9.41
C ARG A 23 11.70 -1.19 8.02
N HIS A 24 11.72 0.07 7.59
CA HIS A 24 12.04 0.42 6.21
C HIS A 24 13.56 0.59 6.01
N PRO A 25 14.25 -0.25 5.22
CA PRO A 25 15.71 -0.21 5.11
C PRO A 25 16.26 1.13 4.60
N LEU A 26 15.59 1.74 3.61
CA LEU A 26 16.00 3.06 3.10
C LEU A 26 15.88 4.13 4.19
N THR A 27 14.78 4.18 4.95
CA THR A 27 14.60 5.16 6.04
C THR A 27 15.72 5.04 7.08
N LEU A 28 16.10 3.82 7.46
CA LEU A 28 17.22 3.61 8.40
C LEU A 28 18.53 4.14 7.84
N ARG A 29 18.85 3.85 6.57
CA ARG A 29 20.06 4.34 5.92
C ARG A 29 20.09 5.87 5.84
N LEU A 30 19.02 6.49 5.35
CA LEU A 30 18.94 7.95 5.22
C LEU A 30 18.98 8.64 6.59
N LEU A 31 18.39 8.05 7.63
CA LEU A 31 18.49 8.56 8.98
C LEU A 31 19.93 8.52 9.50
N ALA A 32 20.68 7.46 9.23
CA ALA A 32 22.09 7.37 9.62
C ALA A 32 22.91 8.49 8.95
N GLU A 33 22.72 8.71 7.64
CA GLU A 33 23.39 9.79 6.89
C GLU A 33 23.02 11.19 7.42
N VAL A 34 21.74 11.40 7.78
CA VAL A 34 21.28 12.66 8.39
C VAL A 34 21.89 12.87 9.77
N ARG A 35 21.93 11.84 10.61
CA ARG A 35 22.50 11.94 11.97
C ARG A 35 24.00 12.18 11.97
N GLU A 36 24.73 11.61 11.01
CA GLU A 36 26.17 11.89 10.82
C GLU A 36 26.42 13.37 10.49
N ALA A 37 25.50 14.02 9.75
CA ALA A 37 25.62 15.42 9.38
C ALA A 37 25.14 16.41 10.46
N LEU A 38 24.42 15.93 11.48
CA LEU A 38 23.90 16.74 12.58
C LEU A 38 24.84 16.70 13.79
N PRO A 39 24.74 17.67 14.73
CA PRO A 39 25.45 17.58 15.99
C PRO A 39 25.13 16.27 16.72
N PRO A 40 26.12 15.67 17.42
CA PRO A 40 25.88 14.54 18.31
C PRO A 40 24.71 14.84 19.26
N ASP A 41 23.93 13.82 19.61
CA ASP A 41 22.80 13.90 20.53
C ASP A 41 21.61 14.77 20.07
N THR A 42 21.50 15.08 18.77
CA THR A 42 20.30 15.75 18.23
C THR A 42 19.04 14.94 18.59
N PRO A 43 18.11 15.51 19.38
CA PRO A 43 16.96 14.76 19.89
C PRO A 43 15.92 14.55 18.78
N GLY A 44 15.11 13.50 18.93
CA GLY A 44 13.95 13.25 18.08
C GLY A 44 13.81 11.80 17.66
N ARG A 45 12.56 11.41 17.37
CA ARG A 45 12.19 10.10 16.84
C ARG A 45 11.40 10.31 15.54
N PRO A 46 12.06 10.72 14.44
CA PRO A 46 11.35 11.13 13.25
C PRO A 46 10.57 9.98 12.61
N GLY A 47 9.48 10.31 11.91
CA GLY A 47 8.83 9.41 10.96
C GLY A 47 9.63 9.29 9.66
N THR A 48 9.24 8.36 8.79
CA THR A 48 9.90 8.14 7.47
C THR A 48 9.99 9.42 6.64
N GLU A 49 8.94 10.23 6.66
CA GLU A 49 8.82 11.42 5.82
C GLU A 49 9.61 12.61 6.38
N GLU A 50 9.73 12.69 7.70
CA GLU A 50 10.63 13.65 8.34
C GLU A 50 12.09 13.29 8.02
N VAL A 51 12.42 11.99 7.96
CA VAL A 51 13.73 11.53 7.49
C VAL A 51 13.95 11.89 6.01
N PHE A 52 12.96 11.67 5.15
CA PHE A 52 13.07 12.04 3.73
C PHE A 52 13.23 13.55 3.53
N ALA A 53 12.49 14.37 4.29
CA ALA A 53 12.64 15.82 4.28
C ALA A 53 14.01 16.27 4.76
N ALA A 54 14.47 15.75 5.92
CA ALA A 54 15.79 16.09 6.45
C ALA A 54 16.93 15.64 5.54
N HIS A 55 16.80 14.47 4.91
CA HIS A 55 17.75 14.01 3.90
C HIS A 55 17.76 14.93 2.67
N LEU A 56 16.59 15.31 2.15
CA LEU A 56 16.50 16.24 1.02
C LEU A 56 17.14 17.60 1.34
N ASP A 57 16.89 18.15 2.53
CA ASP A 57 17.50 19.39 3.00
C ASP A 57 19.03 19.27 3.09
N LEU A 58 19.53 18.15 3.62
CA LEU A 58 20.96 17.85 3.66
C LEU A 58 21.57 17.78 2.25
N MET A 59 20.90 17.12 1.31
CA MET A 59 21.34 17.03 -0.08
C MET A 59 21.37 18.41 -0.74
N CYS A 60 20.34 19.22 -0.56
CA CYS A 60 20.29 20.59 -1.09
C CYS A 60 21.40 21.46 -0.51
N LEU A 61 21.73 21.30 0.78
CA LEU A 61 22.84 21.98 1.42
C LEU A 61 24.20 21.55 0.84
N ARG A 62 24.44 20.23 0.69
CA ARG A 62 25.69 19.70 0.10
C ARG A 62 25.88 20.18 -1.34
N ILE A 63 24.82 20.14 -2.14
CA ILE A 63 24.82 20.65 -3.53
C ILE A 63 25.13 22.15 -3.54
N ALA A 64 24.52 22.96 -2.67
CA ALA A 64 24.79 24.38 -2.57
C ALA A 64 26.24 24.69 -2.19
N VAL A 65 26.81 23.95 -1.22
CA VAL A 65 28.23 24.07 -0.83
C VAL A 65 29.13 23.76 -2.02
N ARG A 66 28.81 22.72 -2.79
CA ARG A 66 29.58 22.32 -3.98
C ARG A 66 29.49 23.33 -5.11
N ILE A 67 28.31 23.87 -5.41
CA ILE A 67 28.13 24.93 -6.42
C ILE A 67 28.95 26.17 -6.04
N ALA A 68 28.99 26.50 -4.75
CA ALA A 68 29.71 27.68 -4.29
C ALA A 68 31.21 27.45 -4.06
N ALA A 69 31.72 26.24 -4.34
CA ALA A 69 33.14 25.93 -4.27
C ALA A 69 33.91 26.88 -5.20
N GLY A 70 34.75 27.73 -4.62
CA GLY A 70 35.53 28.74 -5.35
C GLY A 70 35.12 30.20 -5.11
N THR A 71 33.93 30.47 -4.53
CA THR A 71 33.45 31.85 -4.28
C THR A 71 33.50 32.28 -2.81
N ARG A 72 33.93 31.38 -1.89
CA ARG A 72 33.99 31.59 -0.42
C ARG A 72 32.77 32.34 0.14
N PRO A 73 31.53 31.89 -0.13
CA PRO A 73 30.34 32.58 0.34
C PRO A 73 30.19 32.49 1.88
N GLY A 74 29.55 33.49 2.48
CA GLY A 74 29.14 33.40 3.88
C GLY A 74 28.01 32.37 4.10
N PRO A 75 27.79 31.89 5.34
CA PRO A 75 26.80 30.84 5.65
C PRO A 75 25.37 31.15 5.19
N THR A 76 24.93 32.41 5.28
CA THR A 76 23.58 32.83 4.85
C THR A 76 23.41 32.76 3.33
N ALA A 77 24.47 33.00 2.56
CA ALA A 77 24.44 32.87 1.11
C ALA A 77 24.33 31.39 0.69
N VAL A 78 25.02 30.49 1.39
CA VAL A 78 24.89 29.02 1.19
C VAL A 78 23.48 28.56 1.50
N ARG A 79 22.87 28.99 2.61
CA ARG A 79 21.47 28.65 2.95
C ARG A 79 20.48 29.12 1.89
N ARG A 80 20.64 30.34 1.38
CA ARG A 80 19.80 30.86 0.28
C ARG A 80 19.97 30.05 -1.01
N LEU A 81 21.20 29.62 -1.31
CA LEU A 81 21.48 28.76 -2.46
C LEU A 81 20.85 27.38 -2.27
N ALA A 82 20.94 26.79 -1.08
CA ALA A 82 20.29 25.51 -0.75
C ALA A 82 18.77 25.60 -0.93
N ALA A 83 18.13 26.68 -0.47
CA ALA A 83 16.70 26.91 -0.71
C ALA A 83 16.36 27.03 -2.20
N ARG A 84 17.24 27.63 -3.02
CA ARG A 84 17.07 27.67 -4.48
C ARG A 84 17.23 26.29 -5.12
N VAL A 85 18.20 25.50 -4.67
CA VAL A 85 18.39 24.11 -5.10
C VAL A 85 17.15 23.30 -4.78
N ALA A 86 16.62 23.40 -3.55
CA ALA A 86 15.38 22.74 -3.15
C ALA A 86 14.21 23.12 -4.09
N GLY A 87 14.06 24.40 -4.42
CA GLY A 87 13.07 24.86 -5.41
C GLY A 87 13.21 24.18 -6.78
N GLN A 88 14.43 24.08 -7.31
CA GLN A 88 14.70 23.38 -8.58
C GLN A 88 14.42 21.88 -8.50
N VAL A 89 14.71 21.25 -7.36
CA VAL A 89 14.42 19.82 -7.13
C VAL A 89 12.92 19.56 -7.08
N HIS A 90 12.14 20.44 -6.44
CA HIS A 90 10.67 20.35 -6.47
C HIS A 90 10.12 20.55 -7.89
N GLU A 91 10.71 21.44 -8.67
CA GLU A 91 10.32 21.61 -10.08
C GLU A 91 10.71 20.38 -10.93
N ALA A 92 11.88 19.78 -10.70
CA ALA A 92 12.26 18.52 -11.33
C ALA A 92 11.27 17.41 -11.01
N ALA A 93 10.86 17.27 -9.74
CA ALA A 93 9.86 16.30 -9.32
C ALA A 93 8.49 16.55 -10.00
N ARG A 94 8.06 17.81 -10.12
CA ARG A 94 6.83 18.17 -10.85
C ARG A 94 6.92 17.73 -12.32
N ARG A 95 8.04 18.00 -13.00
CA ARG A 95 8.23 17.61 -14.41
C ARG A 95 8.30 16.10 -14.61
N CYS A 96 8.80 15.34 -13.63
CA CYS A 96 8.80 13.87 -13.65
C CYS A 96 7.38 13.25 -13.60
N LEU A 97 6.35 13.99 -13.17
CA LEU A 97 4.95 13.55 -13.26
C LEU A 97 4.38 13.67 -14.67
N GLY A 98 5.05 14.38 -15.56
CA GLY A 98 4.66 14.53 -16.96
C GLY A 98 4.81 13.24 -17.78
N PRO A 99 4.63 13.32 -19.11
CA PRO A 99 4.60 12.15 -20.00
C PRO A 99 5.94 11.37 -20.08
N GLY A 100 7.02 11.89 -19.48
CA GLY A 100 8.36 11.28 -19.42
C GLY A 100 8.50 10.07 -18.49
N GLN A 101 7.41 9.44 -18.06
CA GLN A 101 7.42 8.18 -17.29
C GLN A 101 8.28 8.21 -16.02
N GLY A 102 8.33 9.35 -15.31
CA GLY A 102 9.14 9.47 -14.10
C GLY A 102 10.60 9.86 -14.35
N GLU A 103 11.02 9.98 -15.61
CA GLU A 103 12.31 10.55 -15.99
C GLU A 103 12.16 12.04 -16.31
N LEU A 104 13.20 12.79 -15.95
CA LEU A 104 13.44 14.15 -16.41
C LEU A 104 14.30 14.05 -17.68
N ASP A 105 13.76 14.51 -18.81
CA ASP A 105 14.53 14.52 -20.05
C ASP A 105 15.77 15.43 -19.94
N ARG A 106 16.72 15.23 -20.85
CA ARG A 106 18.01 15.94 -20.80
C ARG A 106 17.87 17.46 -20.96
N ALA A 107 16.88 17.94 -21.73
CA ALA A 107 16.67 19.36 -21.95
C ALA A 107 16.09 20.02 -20.70
N ALA A 108 15.09 19.40 -20.08
CA ALA A 108 14.50 19.84 -18.82
C ALA A 108 15.52 19.77 -17.68
N PHE A 109 16.40 18.77 -17.64
CA PHE A 109 17.50 18.70 -16.67
C PHE A 109 18.47 19.86 -16.83
N GLU A 110 18.92 20.17 -18.05
CA GLU A 110 19.86 21.30 -18.27
C GLU A 110 19.23 22.66 -17.97
N GLU A 111 17.93 22.81 -18.20
CA GLU A 111 17.19 24.03 -17.84
C GLU A 111 17.18 24.26 -16.33
N LEU A 112 16.93 23.21 -15.54
CA LEU A 112 16.86 23.31 -14.07
C LEU A 112 18.24 23.31 -13.41
N PHE A 113 19.21 22.61 -13.99
CA PHE A 113 20.55 22.43 -13.46
C PHE A 113 21.62 22.69 -14.53
N PRO A 114 21.93 23.96 -14.85
CA PRO A 114 22.83 24.26 -15.96
C PRO A 114 24.25 23.72 -15.76
N TRP A 115 24.83 23.11 -16.80
CA TRP A 115 26.24 22.65 -16.77
C TRP A 115 27.22 23.80 -16.53
N ARG A 116 26.97 24.96 -17.17
CA ARG A 116 27.89 26.10 -17.17
C ARG A 116 28.09 26.74 -15.79
N THR A 117 27.12 26.59 -14.90
CA THR A 117 27.15 27.17 -13.54
C THR A 117 27.59 26.14 -12.49
N GLY A 118 27.94 24.91 -12.90
CA GLY A 118 28.33 23.83 -12.00
C GLY A 118 27.17 23.15 -11.27
N TRP A 119 25.91 23.48 -11.60
CA TRP A 119 24.73 22.89 -10.94
C TRP A 119 24.56 21.42 -11.29
N ALA A 120 24.58 21.07 -12.58
CA ALA A 120 24.47 19.67 -13.03
C ALA A 120 25.55 18.76 -12.41
N PRO A 121 26.86 19.08 -12.52
CA PRO A 121 27.90 18.28 -11.88
C PRO A 121 27.69 18.13 -10.37
N ALA A 122 27.23 19.19 -9.68
CA ALA A 122 27.02 19.13 -8.25
C ALA A 122 25.88 18.18 -7.86
N VAL A 123 24.73 18.27 -8.54
CA VAL A 123 23.58 17.39 -8.30
C VAL A 123 23.91 15.92 -8.56
N LEU A 124 24.64 15.65 -9.65
CA LEU A 124 25.05 14.30 -10.02
C LEU A 124 26.12 13.73 -9.08
N THR A 125 27.06 14.56 -8.62
CA THR A 125 28.12 14.13 -7.68
C THR A 125 27.55 13.79 -6.32
N GLU A 126 26.61 14.60 -5.83
CA GLU A 126 25.90 14.32 -4.59
C GLU A 126 24.90 13.17 -4.76
N GLY A 127 24.61 12.73 -5.99
CA GLY A 127 23.78 11.55 -6.25
C GLY A 127 22.30 11.77 -5.94
N LEU A 128 21.82 13.02 -5.95
CA LEU A 128 20.39 13.30 -5.77
C LEU A 128 19.59 12.86 -7.01
N LEU A 129 20.12 13.17 -8.20
CA LEU A 129 19.67 12.65 -9.48
C LEU A 129 20.76 11.80 -10.10
N VAL A 130 20.36 10.75 -10.81
CA VAL A 130 21.25 9.84 -11.53
C VAL A 130 20.80 9.70 -12.98
N PRO A 131 21.72 9.47 -13.92
CA PRO A 131 21.36 9.13 -15.29
C PRO A 131 20.49 7.88 -15.34
N ALA A 132 19.42 7.91 -16.12
CA ALA A 132 18.56 6.77 -16.38
C ALA A 132 17.99 6.86 -17.80
N GLY A 133 18.23 5.81 -18.60
CA GLY A 133 17.81 5.80 -20.00
C GLY A 133 18.37 6.99 -20.77
N ALA A 134 17.47 7.80 -21.32
CA ALA A 134 17.80 9.01 -22.09
C ALA A 134 17.80 10.30 -21.26
N GLY A 135 17.49 10.21 -19.96
CA GLY A 135 17.33 11.34 -19.06
C GLY A 135 17.92 11.08 -17.67
N TYR A 136 17.23 11.60 -16.66
CA TYR A 136 17.65 11.56 -15.26
C TYR A 136 16.46 11.19 -14.38
N ARG A 137 16.74 10.53 -13.25
CA ARG A 137 15.74 10.22 -12.21
C ARG A 137 16.32 10.42 -10.82
N PHE A 138 15.46 10.47 -9.82
CA PHE A 138 15.89 10.43 -8.42
C PHE A 138 16.62 9.12 -8.14
N ALA A 139 17.76 9.21 -7.46
CA ALA A 139 18.58 8.04 -7.15
C ALA A 139 17.82 7.02 -6.29
N HIS A 140 17.07 7.53 -5.32
CA HIS A 140 16.14 6.75 -4.53
C HIS A 140 14.72 6.94 -5.06
N GLU A 141 14.16 5.86 -5.62
CA GLU A 141 12.80 5.85 -6.17
C GLU A 141 11.77 6.30 -5.13
N GLU A 142 11.85 5.76 -3.90
CA GLU A 142 10.93 6.11 -2.81
C GLU A 142 10.99 7.60 -2.40
N VAL A 143 12.17 8.21 -2.44
CA VAL A 143 12.33 9.66 -2.19
C VAL A 143 11.75 10.44 -3.37
N GLY A 144 12.01 10.00 -4.60
CA GLY A 144 11.41 10.58 -5.81
C GLY A 144 9.89 10.56 -5.76
N ASP A 145 9.29 9.40 -5.44
CA ASP A 145 7.85 9.22 -5.31
C ASP A 145 7.26 10.09 -4.21
N TRP A 146 7.95 10.19 -3.07
CA TRP A 146 7.55 11.05 -1.97
C TRP A 146 7.53 12.53 -2.38
N ILE A 147 8.59 13.06 -3.01
CA ILE A 147 8.62 14.47 -3.46
C ILE A 147 7.57 14.69 -4.55
N GLN A 148 7.48 13.77 -5.52
CA GLN A 148 6.50 13.83 -6.61
C GLN A 148 5.06 13.89 -6.07
N SER A 149 4.75 13.10 -5.03
CA SER A 149 3.41 13.09 -4.42
C SER A 149 2.95 14.46 -3.90
N THR A 150 3.88 15.34 -3.52
CA THR A 150 3.54 16.69 -3.04
C THR A 150 2.99 17.59 -4.15
N HIS A 151 3.25 17.25 -5.41
CA HIS A 151 2.83 17.98 -6.61
C HIS A 151 1.75 17.24 -7.41
N LEU A 152 1.41 16.01 -7.03
CA LEU A 152 0.41 15.20 -7.71
C LEU A 152 -1.00 15.67 -7.36
N ASP A 153 -1.82 15.96 -8.37
CA ASP A 153 -3.27 16.06 -8.19
C ASP A 153 -3.86 14.65 -8.05
N LEU A 154 -4.07 14.24 -6.79
CA LEU A 154 -4.55 12.91 -6.45
C LEU A 154 -5.95 12.64 -7.03
N ASP A 155 -6.84 13.62 -7.03
CA ASP A 155 -8.20 13.43 -7.52
C ASP A 155 -8.22 13.26 -9.04
N ALA A 156 -7.43 14.05 -9.77
CA ALA A 156 -7.22 13.86 -11.20
C ALA A 156 -6.58 12.51 -11.50
N ALA A 157 -5.58 12.09 -10.71
CA ALA A 157 -4.91 10.80 -10.87
C ALA A 157 -5.87 9.63 -10.65
N LEU A 158 -6.62 9.59 -9.54
CA LEU A 158 -7.58 8.52 -9.26
C LEU A 158 -8.71 8.49 -10.29
N ARG A 159 -9.16 9.67 -10.77
CA ARG A 159 -10.13 9.74 -11.87
C ARG A 159 -9.58 9.10 -13.14
N ALA A 160 -8.35 9.42 -13.53
CA ALA A 160 -7.72 8.88 -14.74
C ALA A 160 -7.43 7.36 -14.63
N LEU A 161 -6.95 6.91 -13.48
CA LEU A 161 -6.49 5.53 -13.29
C LEU A 161 -7.64 4.56 -13.02
N VAL A 162 -8.66 5.00 -12.28
CA VAL A 162 -9.73 4.13 -11.76
C VAL A 162 -11.11 4.68 -12.11
N HIS A 163 -11.43 5.90 -11.68
CA HIS A 163 -12.84 6.28 -11.60
C HIS A 163 -13.52 6.56 -12.96
N ARG A 164 -12.78 7.03 -13.98
CA ARG A 164 -13.34 7.26 -15.32
C ARG A 164 -13.86 5.99 -16.00
N TRP A 165 -13.43 4.82 -15.54
CA TRP A 165 -13.71 3.52 -16.17
C TRP A 165 -14.94 2.81 -15.60
N HIS A 166 -15.57 3.34 -14.55
CA HIS A 166 -16.82 2.82 -14.00
C HIS A 166 -17.92 3.89 -13.88
N ALA A 167 -17.60 5.15 -14.22
CA ALA A 167 -18.59 6.18 -14.44
C ALA A 167 -19.21 5.97 -15.84
N GLU A 168 -20.24 5.12 -15.93
CA GLU A 168 -21.15 5.13 -17.08
C GLU A 168 -22.01 6.42 -17.04
N PRO A 169 -22.40 6.97 -18.21
CA PRO A 169 -22.98 8.30 -18.32
C PRO A 169 -24.37 8.35 -17.68
N ALA A 170 -24.69 9.48 -17.07
CA ALA A 170 -26.10 9.81 -16.82
C ALA A 170 -26.83 9.78 -18.17
N GLU A 171 -27.65 8.76 -18.37
CA GLU A 171 -28.85 8.74 -19.20
C GLU A 171 -28.83 9.66 -20.43
N ASP A 172 -28.28 9.20 -21.56
CA ASP A 172 -28.87 9.59 -22.85
C ASP A 172 -29.99 8.59 -23.12
N ASP A 173 -31.16 8.98 -22.65
CA ASP A 173 -32.42 8.28 -22.77
C ASP A 173 -32.75 8.03 -24.25
N GLY A 174 -32.44 6.83 -24.75
CA GLY A 174 -33.19 6.14 -25.79
C GLY A 174 -33.62 6.94 -27.03
N ARG A 175 -32.80 7.84 -27.59
CA ARG A 175 -33.15 8.55 -28.82
C ARG A 175 -32.23 8.19 -29.98
N VAL A 176 -32.67 7.20 -30.75
CA VAL A 176 -32.15 6.89 -32.09
C VAL A 176 -32.00 8.19 -32.90
N PRO A 177 -30.80 8.60 -33.35
CA PRO A 177 -30.66 9.76 -34.23
C PRO A 177 -31.20 9.39 -35.61
N ARG A 178 -32.40 9.86 -35.95
CA ARG A 178 -32.83 9.95 -37.35
C ARG A 178 -31.95 10.99 -38.03
N PRO A 179 -31.38 10.73 -39.22
CA PRO A 179 -30.56 11.71 -39.92
C PRO A 179 -31.45 12.88 -40.36
N ARG A 180 -31.35 14.02 -39.66
CA ARG A 180 -31.87 15.30 -40.16
C ARG A 180 -30.85 15.86 -41.14
N ARG A 181 -31.21 15.78 -42.42
CA ARG A 181 -30.51 16.42 -43.54
C ARG A 181 -30.58 17.94 -43.35
N GLY A 182 -29.43 18.61 -43.23
CA GLY A 182 -29.32 20.06 -43.44
C GLY A 182 -29.21 20.95 -42.20
N ALA A 183 -28.19 20.75 -41.36
CA ALA A 183 -27.71 21.79 -40.46
C ALA A 183 -26.17 21.93 -40.61
N PRO A 184 -25.61 23.15 -40.62
CA PRO A 184 -24.17 23.36 -40.76
C PRO A 184 -23.45 22.82 -39.52
N ALA A 185 -22.31 22.16 -39.76
CA ALA A 185 -21.50 21.51 -38.74
C ALA A 185 -21.00 22.53 -37.70
N GLU A 186 -21.45 22.38 -36.46
CA GLU A 186 -20.74 22.92 -35.31
C GLU A 186 -19.45 22.12 -35.14
N ASP A 187 -18.35 22.85 -34.93
CA ASP A 187 -17.01 22.29 -34.78
C ASP A 187 -16.99 21.21 -33.69
N PRO A 188 -16.36 20.03 -33.95
CA PRO A 188 -16.21 19.02 -32.93
C PRO A 188 -15.34 19.58 -31.80
N GLN A 189 -15.96 19.73 -30.63
CA GLN A 189 -15.31 20.09 -29.39
C GLN A 189 -14.04 19.24 -29.21
N PRO A 190 -12.86 19.83 -28.96
CA PRO A 190 -11.62 19.07 -28.97
C PRO A 190 -11.68 18.00 -27.90
N ALA A 191 -11.67 16.74 -28.34
CA ALA A 191 -11.44 15.60 -27.46
C ALA A 191 -10.20 15.93 -26.62
N GLY A 192 -10.37 15.99 -25.30
CA GLY A 192 -9.29 16.28 -24.37
C GLY A 192 -8.07 15.38 -24.65
N PRO A 193 -6.85 15.84 -24.36
CA PRO A 193 -5.63 15.13 -24.71
C PRO A 193 -5.73 13.68 -24.24
N ARG A 194 -5.64 12.73 -25.19
CA ARG A 194 -5.67 11.30 -24.90
C ARG A 194 -4.56 11.02 -23.90
N SER A 195 -4.93 10.78 -22.64
CA SER A 195 -3.97 10.45 -21.59
C SER A 195 -3.27 9.16 -22.01
N LEU A 196 -1.97 9.25 -22.31
CA LEU A 196 -1.16 8.06 -22.51
C LEU A 196 -1.33 7.17 -21.27
N PRO A 197 -1.45 5.85 -21.46
CA PRO A 197 -1.73 4.96 -20.36
C PRO A 197 -0.56 4.97 -19.38
N VAL A 198 -0.86 5.15 -18.10
CA VAL A 198 0.15 5.28 -17.03
C VAL A 198 0.72 3.90 -16.70
N PRO A 199 2.03 3.69 -16.83
CA PRO A 199 2.65 2.41 -16.50
C PRO A 199 2.50 2.05 -15.02
N ARG A 200 2.34 0.75 -14.75
CA ARG A 200 2.17 0.18 -13.40
C ARG A 200 3.31 0.53 -12.42
N HIS A 201 4.53 0.72 -12.92
CA HIS A 201 5.66 1.13 -12.06
C HIS A 201 5.52 2.56 -11.53
N ARG A 202 4.63 3.40 -12.10
CA ARG A 202 4.35 4.76 -11.63
C ARG A 202 3.32 4.83 -10.49
N ILE A 203 3.14 3.72 -9.77
CA ILE A 203 2.20 3.64 -8.66
C ILE A 203 2.69 4.37 -7.40
N GLY A 204 4.01 4.43 -7.21
CA GLY A 204 4.65 5.00 -6.03
C GLY A 204 4.18 6.41 -5.66
N PRO A 205 4.19 7.40 -6.58
CA PRO A 205 3.74 8.76 -6.28
C PRO A 205 2.27 8.82 -5.86
N VAL A 206 1.42 7.94 -6.39
CA VAL A 206 -0.01 7.88 -6.07
C VAL A 206 -0.22 7.30 -4.66
N ILE A 207 0.51 6.24 -4.30
CA ILE A 207 0.51 5.70 -2.93
C ILE A 207 0.98 6.76 -1.94
N GLN A 208 2.09 7.44 -2.24
CA GLN A 208 2.61 8.51 -1.39
C GLN A 208 1.63 9.67 -1.24
N ALA A 209 0.87 10.01 -2.29
CA ALA A 209 -0.17 11.03 -2.22
C ALA A 209 -1.36 10.60 -1.35
N LEU A 210 -1.76 9.32 -1.38
CA LEU A 210 -2.76 8.77 -0.46
C LEU A 210 -2.29 8.80 1.01
N LEU A 211 -1.03 8.47 1.27
CA LEU A 211 -0.45 8.58 2.61
C LEU A 211 -0.35 10.05 3.08
N LEU A 212 0.00 10.97 2.16
CA LEU A 212 0.03 12.40 2.41
C LEU A 212 -1.38 12.96 2.71
N LEU A 213 -2.41 12.45 2.05
CA LEU A 213 -3.81 12.82 2.30
C LEU A 213 -4.19 12.56 3.76
N ALA A 214 -3.88 11.38 4.30
CA ALA A 214 -4.16 11.03 5.69
C ALA A 214 -3.49 11.99 6.68
N ARG A 215 -2.27 12.44 6.37
CA ARG A 215 -1.54 13.38 7.22
C ARG A 215 -2.11 14.79 7.19
N ARG A 216 -2.45 15.30 6.00
CA ARG A 216 -2.91 16.69 5.82
C ARG A 216 -4.38 16.87 6.17
N HIS A 217 -5.21 15.86 5.93
CA HIS A 217 -6.67 15.95 6.03
C HIS A 217 -7.28 14.91 6.97
N GLY A 218 -6.44 14.11 7.65
CA GLY A 218 -6.87 13.13 8.64
C GLY A 218 -7.18 11.74 8.08
N THR A 219 -7.28 10.76 8.99
CA THR A 219 -7.51 9.35 8.65
C THR A 219 -8.85 9.11 7.99
N ALA A 220 -9.88 9.89 8.34
CA ALA A 220 -11.22 9.80 7.74
C ALA A 220 -11.21 10.12 6.23
N ALA A 221 -10.43 11.13 5.80
CA ALA A 221 -10.31 11.49 4.38
C ALA A 221 -9.70 10.34 3.57
N LEU A 222 -8.64 9.71 4.08
CA LEU A 222 -8.08 8.53 3.43
C LEU A 222 -9.05 7.34 3.46
N ALA A 223 -9.72 7.09 4.59
CA ALA A 223 -10.68 5.99 4.70
C ALA A 223 -11.81 6.10 3.67
N HIS A 224 -12.31 7.31 3.42
CA HIS A 224 -13.30 7.58 2.38
C HIS A 224 -12.74 7.22 0.99
N ARG A 225 -11.53 7.69 0.63
CA ARG A 225 -10.89 7.33 -0.65
C ARG A 225 -10.66 5.83 -0.82
N LEU A 226 -10.27 5.12 0.25
CA LEU A 226 -10.09 3.68 0.19
C LEU A 226 -11.42 2.94 0.02
N ALA A 227 -12.51 3.43 0.62
CA ALA A 227 -13.85 2.90 0.40
C ALA A 227 -14.33 3.14 -1.04
N ASP A 228 -14.06 4.34 -1.61
CA ASP A 228 -14.35 4.65 -3.01
C ASP A 228 -13.59 3.71 -3.98
N LEU A 229 -12.37 3.29 -3.63
CA LEU A 229 -11.62 2.29 -4.41
C LEU A 229 -12.22 0.88 -4.33
N ILE A 230 -12.75 0.48 -3.18
CA ILE A 230 -13.48 -0.80 -3.04
C ILE A 230 -14.75 -0.78 -3.88
N GLU A 231 -15.53 0.30 -3.79
CA GLU A 231 -16.72 0.48 -4.64
C GLU A 231 -16.35 0.52 -6.13
N ALA A 232 -15.21 1.17 -6.42
CA ALA A 232 -14.39 1.04 -7.62
C ALA A 232 -14.40 -0.38 -8.22
N LEU A 233 -13.84 -1.30 -7.44
CA LEU A 233 -13.60 -2.69 -7.83
C LEU A 233 -14.88 -3.45 -8.14
N ASP A 234 -15.99 -3.15 -7.45
CA ASP A 234 -17.27 -3.82 -7.69
C ASP A 234 -17.88 -3.48 -9.05
N ARG A 235 -17.68 -2.24 -9.50
CA ARG A 235 -18.31 -1.73 -10.72
C ARG A 235 -17.49 -1.96 -11.98
N LEU A 236 -16.17 -2.10 -11.83
CA LEU A 236 -15.28 -2.33 -12.97
C LEU A 236 -15.57 -3.71 -13.58
N PRO A 237 -15.63 -3.87 -14.90
CA PRO A 237 -15.94 -5.13 -15.56
C PRO A 237 -14.79 -6.15 -15.42
N GLU A 238 -15.13 -7.44 -15.43
CA GLU A 238 -14.14 -8.52 -15.52
C GLU A 238 -13.38 -8.34 -16.82
N GLY A 239 -12.06 -8.10 -16.74
CA GLY A 239 -11.24 -8.00 -17.93
C GLY A 239 -11.40 -9.30 -18.71
N THR A 240 -11.83 -9.21 -19.97
CA THR A 240 -11.96 -10.37 -20.86
C THR A 240 -10.60 -11.06 -20.94
N ALA A 241 -10.48 -12.22 -20.29
CA ALA A 241 -9.31 -13.08 -20.35
C ALA A 241 -9.24 -13.84 -21.69
N ASP A 242 -9.43 -13.13 -22.81
CA ASP A 242 -9.19 -13.64 -24.17
C ASP A 242 -8.17 -12.74 -24.85
N ALA A 243 -6.90 -12.93 -24.47
CA ALA A 243 -5.76 -12.63 -25.32
C ALA A 243 -5.16 -13.95 -25.82
N ALA A 244 -6.01 -14.79 -26.44
CA ALA A 244 -5.58 -15.89 -27.28
C ALA A 244 -5.20 -15.39 -28.70
N ASP A 245 -4.43 -14.30 -28.76
CA ASP A 245 -3.71 -13.90 -29.97
C ASP A 245 -2.40 -13.27 -29.54
N GLY A 246 -1.36 -14.10 -29.53
CA GLY A 246 0.00 -13.66 -29.27
C GLY A 246 0.42 -12.69 -30.36
N ASP A 247 0.54 -11.40 -30.01
CA ASP A 247 1.62 -10.48 -30.42
C ASP A 247 1.22 -8.99 -30.43
N ARG A 248 0.07 -8.54 -29.88
CA ARG A 248 -0.23 -7.08 -29.89
C ARG A 248 -1.18 -6.47 -28.86
N ALA A 249 -1.49 -7.11 -27.74
CA ALA A 249 -2.29 -6.49 -26.68
C ALA A 249 -1.38 -5.87 -25.60
N LEU A 250 -1.03 -4.59 -25.73
CA LEU A 250 -0.44 -3.80 -24.64
C LEU A 250 -1.53 -3.51 -23.59
N PRO A 251 -1.57 -4.16 -22.40
CA PRO A 251 -2.59 -3.88 -21.40
C PRO A 251 -2.10 -2.72 -20.54
N LEU A 252 -2.06 -1.51 -21.10
CA LEU A 252 -1.39 -0.37 -20.46
C LEU A 252 -2.26 0.37 -19.42
N SER A 253 -3.53 0.03 -19.22
CA SER A 253 -4.32 0.58 -18.10
C SER A 253 -5.36 -0.43 -17.64
N ASP A 254 -5.02 -1.23 -16.63
CA ASP A 254 -5.96 -2.12 -15.95
C ASP A 254 -6.49 -1.41 -14.69
N PRO A 255 -7.69 -0.78 -14.74
CA PRO A 255 -8.23 -0.03 -13.62
C PRO A 255 -8.49 -0.90 -12.39
N ARG A 256 -8.79 -2.20 -12.58
CA ARG A 256 -8.97 -3.14 -11.47
C ARG A 256 -7.64 -3.40 -10.77
N TRP A 257 -6.57 -3.61 -11.54
CA TRP A 257 -5.22 -3.72 -10.98
C TRP A 257 -4.84 -2.46 -10.19
N TRP A 258 -5.11 -1.27 -10.74
CA TRP A 258 -4.82 0.00 -10.06
C TRP A 258 -5.58 0.13 -8.75
N ALA A 259 -6.89 -0.07 -8.75
CA ALA A 259 -7.70 0.02 -7.54
C ALA A 259 -7.28 -0.99 -6.47
N ALA A 260 -7.10 -2.26 -6.84
CA ALA A 260 -6.69 -3.32 -5.90
C ALA A 260 -5.28 -3.06 -5.35
N ARG A 261 -4.34 -2.68 -6.22
CA ARG A 261 -2.95 -2.43 -5.82
C ARG A 261 -2.84 -1.17 -4.97
N LEU A 262 -3.49 -0.07 -5.32
CA LEU A 262 -3.49 1.16 -4.50
C LEU A 262 -4.08 0.88 -3.12
N LEU A 263 -5.19 0.14 -3.03
CA LEU A 263 -5.80 -0.26 -1.77
C LEU A 263 -4.83 -1.09 -0.91
N ALA A 264 -4.27 -2.17 -1.48
CA ALA A 264 -3.36 -3.06 -0.77
C ALA A 264 -2.09 -2.34 -0.29
N GLU A 265 -1.41 -1.67 -1.21
CA GLU A 265 -0.11 -1.03 -0.97
C GLU A 265 -0.22 0.16 0.00
N THR A 266 -1.35 0.87 0.01
CA THR A 266 -1.59 1.95 0.96
C THR A 266 -1.85 1.39 2.37
N LEU A 267 -2.75 0.41 2.51
CA LEU A 267 -3.08 -0.21 3.82
C LEU A 267 -1.89 -0.96 4.45
N LEU A 268 -0.93 -1.44 3.64
CA LEU A 268 0.30 -2.05 4.14
C LEU A 268 1.34 -1.03 4.62
N ARG A 269 1.30 0.21 4.10
CA ARG A 269 2.27 1.26 4.41
C ARG A 269 1.83 2.22 5.51
N VAL A 270 0.54 2.26 5.88
CA VAL A 270 0.12 3.09 7.03
C VAL A 270 0.83 2.66 8.32
N PRO A 271 1.25 3.61 9.16
CA PRO A 271 1.95 3.31 10.42
C PRO A 271 1.02 2.70 11.48
N ASP A 272 -0.28 3.05 11.46
CA ASP A 272 -1.33 2.45 12.28
C ASP A 272 -2.55 2.17 11.40
N ALA A 273 -2.99 0.91 11.34
CA ALA A 273 -4.14 0.50 10.53
C ALA A 273 -5.47 0.52 11.31
N ARG A 274 -5.47 0.75 12.63
CA ARG A 274 -6.70 0.78 13.45
C ARG A 274 -7.76 1.77 12.96
N PRO A 275 -7.42 3.00 12.52
CA PRO A 275 -8.42 3.94 12.00
C PRO A 275 -9.14 3.44 10.74
N TYR A 276 -8.58 2.44 10.05
CA TYR A 276 -9.10 1.89 8.80
C TYR A 276 -9.82 0.55 9.00
N LEU A 277 -10.12 0.14 10.24
CA LEU A 277 -10.83 -1.11 10.53
C LEU A 277 -12.19 -1.21 9.83
N GLY A 278 -12.91 -0.11 9.66
CA GLY A 278 -14.16 -0.08 8.88
C GLY A 278 -13.94 -0.47 7.42
N VAL A 279 -12.90 0.08 6.79
CA VAL A 279 -12.50 -0.23 5.40
C VAL A 279 -12.02 -1.68 5.28
N LEU A 280 -11.21 -2.15 6.23
CA LEU A 280 -10.74 -3.53 6.29
C LEU A 280 -11.90 -4.52 6.47
N ARG A 281 -12.88 -4.22 7.33
CA ARG A 281 -14.08 -5.06 7.48
C ARG A 281 -14.94 -5.07 6.22
N LEU A 282 -15.08 -3.93 5.55
CA LEU A 282 -15.77 -3.83 4.26
C LEU A 282 -15.08 -4.71 3.21
N LEU A 283 -13.76 -4.58 3.07
CA LEU A 283 -12.95 -5.40 2.15
C LEU A 283 -13.05 -6.89 2.46
N ALA A 284 -12.99 -7.28 3.73
CA ALA A 284 -13.16 -8.67 4.14
C ALA A 284 -14.54 -9.22 3.74
N GLY A 285 -15.60 -8.42 3.90
CA GLY A 285 -16.94 -8.78 3.43
C GLY A 285 -17.01 -8.99 1.91
N ARG A 286 -16.27 -8.21 1.11
CA ARG A 286 -16.19 -8.40 -0.35
C ARG A 286 -15.41 -9.66 -0.73
N VAL A 287 -14.32 -9.95 -0.04
CA VAL A 287 -13.56 -11.20 -0.21
C VAL A 287 -14.46 -12.41 0.03
N VAL A 288 -15.19 -12.46 1.15
CA VAL A 288 -16.13 -13.56 1.44
C VAL A 288 -17.24 -13.67 0.39
N ARG A 289 -17.82 -12.54 -0.03
CA ARG A 289 -18.86 -12.54 -1.07
C ARG A 289 -18.33 -13.11 -2.39
N SER A 290 -17.16 -12.64 -2.84
CA SER A 290 -16.53 -13.13 -4.08
C SER A 290 -16.21 -14.62 -4.04
N SER A 291 -15.90 -15.15 -2.85
CA SER A 291 -15.67 -16.58 -2.67
C SER A 291 -16.96 -17.39 -2.73
N ALA A 292 -18.07 -16.85 -2.20
CA ALA A 292 -19.37 -17.51 -2.27
C ALA A 292 -19.90 -17.54 -3.70
N GLU A 293 -19.65 -16.49 -4.50
CA GLU A 293 -19.98 -16.43 -5.93
C GLU A 293 -19.16 -17.41 -6.77
N ALA A 294 -17.97 -17.79 -6.30
CA ALA A 294 -17.09 -18.78 -6.94
C ALA A 294 -17.27 -20.21 -6.37
N ASP A 295 -18.48 -20.55 -5.93
CA ASP A 295 -18.84 -21.86 -5.36
C ASP A 295 -17.91 -22.35 -4.23
N GLY A 296 -17.34 -21.41 -3.46
CA GLY A 296 -16.46 -21.76 -2.34
C GLY A 296 -15.03 -22.12 -2.75
N GLY A 297 -14.60 -21.81 -3.97
CA GLY A 297 -13.23 -22.01 -4.45
C GLY A 297 -12.17 -21.03 -3.90
N GLY A 298 -12.56 -20.14 -2.97
CA GLY A 298 -11.75 -19.03 -2.50
C GLY A 298 -12.07 -17.71 -3.20
N ALA A 299 -11.43 -16.63 -2.76
CA ALA A 299 -11.65 -15.30 -3.30
C ALA A 299 -11.34 -15.23 -4.81
N SER A 300 -12.24 -14.62 -5.59
CA SER A 300 -12.15 -14.57 -7.05
C SER A 300 -11.99 -13.13 -7.58
N GLY A 301 -11.68 -13.02 -8.87
CA GLY A 301 -11.57 -11.75 -9.59
C GLY A 301 -10.54 -10.81 -8.97
N ALA A 302 -10.90 -9.53 -8.83
CA ALA A 302 -10.02 -8.53 -8.23
C ALA A 302 -9.75 -8.77 -6.73
N TYR A 303 -10.63 -9.50 -6.05
CA TYR A 303 -10.51 -9.76 -4.62
C TYR A 303 -9.55 -10.91 -4.29
N ALA A 304 -9.17 -11.73 -5.27
CA ALA A 304 -8.11 -12.73 -5.15
C ALA A 304 -6.75 -12.11 -4.75
N ALA A 305 -6.55 -10.82 -5.02
CA ALA A 305 -5.35 -10.08 -4.59
C ALA A 305 -5.24 -9.94 -3.06
N PHE A 306 -6.31 -10.15 -2.29
CA PHE A 306 -6.35 -9.94 -0.84
C PHE A 306 -6.35 -11.25 -0.05
N GLY A 307 -5.40 -12.14 -0.38
CA GLY A 307 -5.18 -13.41 0.32
C GLY A 307 -4.50 -13.26 1.70
N PRO A 308 -4.20 -14.39 2.39
CA PRO A 308 -3.67 -14.38 3.76
C PRO A 308 -2.38 -13.58 3.96
N TRP A 309 -1.54 -13.47 2.93
CA TRP A 309 -0.34 -12.63 2.94
C TRP A 309 -0.68 -11.15 3.19
N PHE A 310 -1.76 -10.63 2.59
CA PHE A 310 -2.18 -9.25 2.75
C PHE A 310 -2.65 -9.01 4.18
N TRP A 311 -3.54 -9.85 4.73
CA TRP A 311 -4.11 -9.65 6.07
C TRP A 311 -3.10 -9.85 7.23
N ARG A 312 -1.95 -10.46 6.96
CA ARG A 312 -0.80 -10.49 7.89
C ARG A 312 -0.01 -9.18 7.91
N GLY A 313 -0.11 -8.36 6.87
CA GLY A 313 0.70 -7.16 6.68
C GLY A 313 0.30 -5.93 7.51
N PRO A 314 -0.98 -5.48 7.51
CA PRO A 314 -1.39 -4.26 8.20
C PRO A 314 -0.96 -4.21 9.66
N ARG A 315 -0.56 -3.04 10.13
CA ARG A 315 -0.14 -2.80 11.53
C ARG A 315 -1.37 -2.67 12.42
N LEU A 316 -1.81 -3.79 12.98
CA LEU A 316 -2.97 -3.91 13.86
C LEU A 316 -2.61 -4.62 15.15
N PRO A 317 -3.27 -4.26 16.28
CA PRO A 317 -3.30 -5.10 17.47
C PRO A 317 -3.78 -6.52 17.14
N GLU A 318 -3.30 -7.49 17.91
CA GLU A 318 -3.59 -8.90 17.63
C GLU A 318 -5.09 -9.21 17.73
N ALA A 319 -5.82 -8.57 18.66
CA ALA A 319 -7.27 -8.73 18.80
C ALA A 319 -8.04 -8.29 17.54
N ASP A 320 -7.73 -7.10 16.99
CA ASP A 320 -8.38 -6.59 15.78
C ASP A 320 -8.05 -7.46 14.56
N ARG A 321 -6.81 -7.95 14.48
CA ARG A 321 -6.39 -8.86 13.41
C ARG A 321 -7.13 -10.20 13.50
N MET A 322 -7.29 -10.75 14.69
CA MET A 322 -8.06 -11.97 14.91
C MET A 322 -9.54 -11.76 14.59
N ASP A 323 -10.14 -10.60 14.89
CA ASP A 323 -11.51 -10.29 14.41
C ASP A 323 -11.60 -10.28 12.88
N LEU A 324 -10.60 -9.75 12.18
CA LEU A 324 -10.56 -9.78 10.71
C LEU A 324 -10.41 -11.21 10.17
N PHE A 325 -9.51 -12.03 10.73
CA PHE A 325 -9.39 -13.42 10.31
C PHE A 325 -10.68 -14.20 10.56
N ARG A 326 -11.33 -14.02 11.71
CA ARG A 326 -12.65 -14.61 11.99
C ARG A 326 -13.66 -14.28 10.90
N ARG A 327 -13.62 -13.06 10.37
CA ARG A 327 -14.52 -12.61 9.29
C ARG A 327 -14.19 -13.23 7.94
N LEU A 328 -12.92 -13.52 7.68
CA LEU A 328 -12.40 -14.03 6.40
C LEU A 328 -12.41 -15.55 6.27
N VAL A 329 -12.33 -16.29 7.38
CA VAL A 329 -12.31 -17.77 7.36
C VAL A 329 -13.46 -18.41 6.56
N PRO A 330 -14.69 -17.85 6.49
CA PRO A 330 -15.72 -18.34 5.57
C PRO A 330 -15.35 -18.34 4.07
N ALA A 331 -14.35 -17.54 3.67
CA ALA A 331 -13.81 -17.51 2.31
C ALA A 331 -12.70 -18.56 2.07
N ASP A 332 -12.34 -19.36 3.07
CA ASP A 332 -11.39 -20.45 2.88
C ASP A 332 -12.03 -21.54 2.03
N GLY A 333 -11.44 -21.83 0.88
CA GLY A 333 -11.86 -22.97 0.05
C GLY A 333 -11.57 -24.34 0.70
N PRO A 334 -12.02 -25.45 0.10
CA PRO A 334 -11.87 -26.80 0.66
C PRO A 334 -10.39 -27.22 0.79
N PRO A 335 -9.98 -28.03 1.80
CA PRO A 335 -8.62 -28.60 1.96
C PRO A 335 -8.01 -29.03 0.63
N GLY A 336 -6.99 -28.29 0.19
CA GLY A 336 -6.25 -28.55 -1.05
C GLY A 336 -4.84 -29.02 -0.73
N GLU A 337 -4.23 -29.75 -1.66
CA GLU A 337 -2.86 -30.30 -1.54
C GLU A 337 -1.75 -29.23 -1.72
N GLY A 338 -2.10 -27.94 -1.69
CA GLY A 338 -1.19 -26.83 -1.93
C GLY A 338 -0.37 -26.41 -0.70
N ASP A 339 0.69 -25.63 -0.95
CA ASP A 339 1.56 -25.05 0.07
C ASP A 339 0.73 -24.23 1.09
N GLY A 340 0.97 -24.48 2.38
CA GLY A 340 0.09 -24.14 3.51
C GLY A 340 -0.06 -22.65 3.84
N ASP A 341 0.06 -21.75 2.88
CA ASP A 341 -0.18 -20.31 3.01
C ASP A 341 -1.36 -19.81 2.14
N THR A 342 -2.18 -20.75 1.66
CA THR A 342 -3.33 -20.45 0.80
C THR A 342 -4.58 -20.05 1.59
N ARG A 343 -4.71 -20.45 2.87
CA ARG A 343 -5.90 -20.16 3.70
C ARG A 343 -5.70 -19.16 4.83
N PHE A 344 -6.80 -18.51 5.20
CA PHE A 344 -6.91 -17.68 6.39
C PHE A 344 -6.75 -18.50 7.67
N LEU A 345 -7.32 -19.71 7.74
CA LEU A 345 -7.15 -20.58 8.90
C LEU A 345 -5.69 -21.04 9.10
N ASP A 346 -4.92 -21.25 8.03
CA ASP A 346 -3.49 -21.57 8.13
C ASP A 346 -2.69 -20.38 8.68
N ALA A 347 -3.05 -19.16 8.27
CA ALA A 347 -2.46 -17.95 8.81
C ALA A 347 -2.74 -17.83 10.31
N VAL A 348 -3.96 -18.17 10.76
CA VAL A 348 -4.33 -18.22 12.18
C VAL A 348 -3.54 -19.30 12.93
N ALA A 349 -3.42 -20.50 12.35
CA ALA A 349 -2.67 -21.61 12.93
C ALA A 349 -1.17 -21.28 13.12
N ARG A 350 -0.56 -20.54 12.17
CA ARG A 350 0.81 -20.02 12.30
C ARG A 350 0.93 -18.98 13.41
N ARG A 351 -0.07 -18.11 13.57
CA ARG A 351 -0.06 -17.08 14.63
C ARG A 351 -0.23 -17.70 16.00
N LEU A 352 -1.12 -18.67 16.13
CA LEU A 352 -1.29 -19.48 17.33
C LEU A 352 0.03 -20.18 17.70
N ALA A 353 0.76 -20.71 16.72
CA ALA A 353 2.09 -21.29 16.93
C ALA A 353 3.10 -20.29 17.52
N ALA A 354 3.10 -19.06 17.01
CA ALA A 354 4.06 -18.03 17.37
C ALA A 354 3.72 -17.34 18.71
N HIS A 355 2.43 -17.18 19.03
CA HIS A 355 1.96 -16.43 20.20
C HIS A 355 0.79 -17.15 20.89
N PRO A 356 0.97 -18.39 21.40
CA PRO A 356 -0.13 -19.21 21.88
C PRO A 356 -0.95 -18.53 22.98
N ARG A 357 -0.28 -17.96 23.98
CA ARG A 357 -0.90 -17.26 25.12
C ARG A 357 -1.78 -16.06 24.72
N THR A 358 -1.42 -15.38 23.64
CA THR A 358 -2.18 -14.22 23.15
C THR A 358 -3.35 -14.67 22.28
N VAL A 359 -3.16 -15.70 21.45
CA VAL A 359 -4.13 -16.10 20.43
C VAL A 359 -5.20 -17.05 20.97
N MET A 360 -4.88 -17.91 21.94
CA MET A 360 -5.84 -18.86 22.52
C MET A 360 -7.11 -18.19 23.09
N PRO A 361 -7.02 -17.14 23.94
CA PRO A 361 -8.21 -16.44 24.42
C PRO A 361 -9.02 -15.79 23.30
N LEU A 362 -8.33 -15.25 22.28
CA LEU A 362 -8.97 -14.61 21.13
C LEU A 362 -9.72 -15.62 20.23
N LEU A 363 -9.24 -16.86 20.13
CA LEU A 363 -9.94 -17.95 19.44
C LEU A 363 -11.16 -18.44 20.22
N CYS A 364 -11.12 -18.45 21.55
CA CYS A 364 -12.29 -18.80 22.36
C CYS A 364 -13.46 -17.83 22.11
N ALA A 365 -13.18 -16.55 21.83
CA ALA A 365 -14.19 -15.57 21.45
C ALA A 365 -14.89 -15.88 20.10
N TRP A 366 -14.41 -16.85 19.33
CA TRP A 366 -15.03 -17.28 18.07
C TRP A 366 -16.11 -18.34 18.28
N PHE A 367 -16.24 -18.92 19.47
CA PHE A 367 -17.16 -20.02 19.73
C PHE A 367 -18.65 -19.69 19.53
N THR A 368 -18.99 -18.41 19.45
CA THR A 368 -20.35 -17.92 19.15
C THR A 368 -20.60 -17.68 17.66
N ASP A 369 -19.58 -17.87 16.81
CA ASP A 369 -19.65 -17.55 15.39
C ASP A 369 -20.05 -18.78 14.55
N GLU A 370 -21.35 -18.92 14.32
CA GLU A 370 -21.91 -20.05 13.58
C GLU A 370 -22.00 -19.83 12.06
N ARG A 371 -21.24 -18.86 11.51
CA ARG A 371 -21.14 -18.71 10.05
C ARG A 371 -20.46 -19.94 9.44
N GLU A 372 -21.07 -20.47 8.38
CA GLU A 372 -20.58 -21.65 7.67
C GLU A 372 -19.31 -21.36 6.87
N LEU A 373 -18.44 -22.35 6.78
CA LEU A 373 -17.27 -22.35 5.90
C LEU A 373 -17.65 -22.87 4.52
N ALA A 374 -16.91 -22.43 3.51
CA ALA A 374 -17.02 -23.03 2.18
C ALA A 374 -16.64 -24.51 2.25
N ALA A 375 -17.46 -25.34 1.60
CA ALA A 375 -17.27 -26.78 1.53
C ALA A 375 -17.62 -27.26 0.12
N ALA A 376 -17.10 -28.42 -0.28
CA ALA A 376 -17.47 -29.03 -1.55
C ALA A 376 -19.00 -29.27 -1.59
N PRO A 377 -19.64 -29.21 -2.78
CA PRO A 377 -21.10 -29.29 -2.91
C PRO A 377 -21.73 -30.51 -2.23
N ASP A 378 -21.01 -31.63 -2.22
CA ASP A 378 -21.45 -32.91 -1.66
C ASP A 378 -21.17 -33.06 -0.16
N THR A 379 -20.70 -32.01 0.52
CA THR A 379 -20.40 -32.06 1.96
C THR A 379 -21.70 -31.93 2.76
N PRO A 380 -22.14 -32.97 3.50
CA PRO A 380 -23.47 -32.99 4.11
C PRO A 380 -23.63 -32.04 5.30
N VAL A 381 -22.53 -31.69 5.97
CA VAL A 381 -22.51 -30.74 7.08
C VAL A 381 -21.35 -29.77 6.87
N ARG A 382 -21.67 -28.48 6.78
CA ARG A 382 -20.66 -27.43 6.69
C ARG A 382 -20.11 -27.14 8.08
N LEU A 383 -18.79 -27.11 8.18
CA LEU A 383 -18.13 -26.65 9.40
C LEU A 383 -18.45 -25.17 9.61
N THR A 384 -18.55 -24.75 10.87
CA THR A 384 -18.70 -23.33 11.22
C THR A 384 -17.37 -22.73 11.67
N VAL A 385 -17.29 -21.40 11.70
CA VAL A 385 -16.12 -20.68 12.25
C VAL A 385 -15.83 -21.13 13.69
N ALA A 386 -16.88 -21.27 14.51
CA ALA A 386 -16.78 -21.77 15.88
C ALA A 386 -16.20 -23.20 15.94
N ALA A 387 -16.69 -24.11 15.09
CA ALA A 387 -16.19 -25.48 15.03
C ALA A 387 -14.72 -25.54 14.57
N ALA A 388 -14.33 -24.72 13.59
CA ALA A 388 -12.95 -24.62 13.14
C ALA A 388 -12.00 -24.06 14.21
N ALA A 389 -12.45 -23.06 14.99
CA ALA A 389 -11.68 -22.53 16.12
C ALA A 389 -11.47 -23.60 17.21
N GLN A 390 -12.51 -24.33 17.58
CA GLN A 390 -12.46 -25.42 18.57
C GLN A 390 -11.52 -26.54 18.09
N ALA A 391 -11.64 -26.95 16.82
CA ALA A 391 -10.76 -27.97 16.23
C ALA A 391 -9.29 -27.51 16.19
N LEU A 392 -9.03 -26.24 15.85
CA LEU A 392 -7.68 -25.70 15.84
C LEU A 392 -7.04 -25.65 17.24
N LEU A 393 -7.80 -25.21 18.25
CA LEU A 393 -7.36 -25.21 19.64
C LEU A 393 -7.08 -26.63 20.13
N HIS A 394 -7.96 -27.59 19.82
CA HIS A 394 -7.73 -28.99 20.15
C HIS A 394 -6.47 -29.54 19.46
N ALA A 395 -6.29 -29.29 18.16
CA ALA A 395 -5.14 -29.77 17.39
C ALA A 395 -3.80 -29.16 17.86
N ARG A 396 -3.84 -27.98 18.48
CA ARG A 396 -2.65 -27.23 18.94
C ARG A 396 -2.58 -27.10 20.46
N ARG A 397 -3.28 -27.97 21.18
CA ARG A 397 -3.38 -27.96 22.65
C ARG A 397 -2.02 -28.02 23.35
N ASP A 398 -1.06 -28.76 22.78
CA ASP A 398 0.25 -28.99 23.39
C ASP A 398 1.16 -27.75 23.38
N LEU A 399 0.77 -26.64 22.73
CA LEU A 399 1.59 -25.43 22.68
C LEU A 399 1.67 -24.70 24.03
N ALA A 400 0.59 -24.70 24.80
CA ALA A 400 0.48 -24.01 26.09
C ALA A 400 -0.77 -24.51 26.84
N VAL A 401 -0.74 -25.73 27.34
CA VAL A 401 -1.91 -26.43 27.90
C VAL A 401 -2.53 -25.68 29.09
N ASP A 402 -1.70 -25.18 30.02
CA ASP A 402 -2.20 -24.44 31.20
C ASP A 402 -2.89 -23.13 30.79
N ASP A 403 -2.25 -22.34 29.92
CA ASP A 403 -2.81 -21.10 29.37
C ASP A 403 -4.10 -21.37 28.57
N LEU A 404 -4.18 -22.51 27.87
CA LEU A 404 -5.38 -22.95 27.16
C LEU A 404 -6.50 -23.28 28.14
N ALA A 405 -6.23 -24.04 29.20
CA ALA A 405 -7.22 -24.38 30.22
C ALA A 405 -7.78 -23.11 30.88
N ASP A 406 -6.92 -22.18 31.27
CA ASP A 406 -7.32 -20.88 31.84
C ASP A 406 -8.20 -20.08 30.87
N ALA A 407 -7.82 -20.02 29.59
CA ALA A 407 -8.59 -19.33 28.56
C ALA A 407 -9.98 -19.97 28.33
N LEU A 408 -10.07 -21.30 28.34
CA LEU A 408 -11.33 -22.03 28.15
C LEU A 408 -12.27 -21.85 29.34
N VAL A 409 -11.74 -21.90 30.57
CA VAL A 409 -12.50 -21.62 31.80
C VAL A 409 -13.04 -20.18 31.77
N ALA A 410 -12.20 -19.21 31.41
CA ALA A 410 -12.59 -17.81 31.31
C ALA A 410 -13.65 -17.55 30.21
N ALA A 411 -13.67 -18.35 29.14
CA ALA A 411 -14.62 -18.20 28.05
C ALA A 411 -16.06 -18.59 28.44
N GLY A 412 -16.24 -19.52 29.39
CA GLY A 412 -17.56 -19.90 29.91
C GLY A 412 -18.57 -20.35 28.84
N HIS A 413 -18.09 -21.10 27.83
CA HIS A 413 -18.89 -21.50 26.67
C HIS A 413 -19.00 -23.03 26.56
N PRO A 414 -20.12 -23.62 26.10
CA PRO A 414 -20.27 -25.08 25.99
C PRO A 414 -19.14 -25.77 25.20
N ARG A 415 -18.75 -25.20 24.05
CA ARG A 415 -17.58 -25.67 23.26
C ARG A 415 -16.25 -25.65 24.04
N ALA A 416 -16.12 -24.73 25.00
CA ALA A 416 -14.95 -24.67 25.85
C ALA A 416 -14.97 -25.79 26.90
N GLU A 417 -16.15 -26.09 27.46
CA GLU A 417 -16.35 -27.22 28.38
C GLU A 417 -16.07 -28.56 27.70
N GLU A 418 -16.55 -28.76 26.47
CA GLU A 418 -16.23 -29.94 25.65
C GLU A 418 -14.72 -30.11 25.46
N LEU A 419 -14.01 -29.01 25.16
CA LEU A 419 -12.57 -29.05 24.96
C LEU A 419 -11.82 -29.31 26.28
N LEU A 420 -12.25 -28.69 27.40
CA LEU A 420 -11.70 -28.97 28.73
C LEU A 420 -11.88 -30.45 29.12
N ALA A 421 -13.06 -31.02 28.86
CA ALA A 421 -13.32 -32.43 29.11
C ALA A 421 -12.44 -33.36 28.27
N ALA A 422 -12.04 -32.93 27.06
CA ALA A 422 -11.11 -33.67 26.21
C ALA A 422 -9.62 -33.49 26.59
N LEU A 423 -9.29 -32.51 27.43
CA LEU A 423 -7.94 -32.26 27.94
C LEU A 423 -7.68 -32.92 29.30
N ALA A 424 -8.74 -33.20 30.07
CA ALA A 424 -8.72 -33.95 31.33
C ALA A 424 -8.51 -35.45 31.09
#